data_AF-A0A5B8JMU8-F1
#
_entry.id   AF-A0A5B8JMU8-F1
#
_cell.length_a   1.000
_cell.length_b   1.000
_cell.length_c   1.000
_cell.angle_alpha   90.00
_cell.angle_beta   90.00
_cell.angle_gamma   90.00
#
_symmetry.space_group_name_H-M   'P 1'
#
loop_
_entity.id
_entity.type
_entity.pdbx_description
1 polymer ?
#
loop_
_entity_poly.entity_id
_entity_poly.type
_entity_poly.pdbx_seq_one_letter_code
_entity_poly.pdbx_strand_id
1 'polypeptide(L)'
;MSGVFSFPEAKQWAYTGTTLLAVGGDERIQEAIAASNRAVELYQVGPEGDRSSGDLQAAHLDLATAYLASGEIEGAGAKLSEVFAAETFTASITIRLRNLATLLGSEPYRGAQSADVLRAHIHEVTGRPAVAGNPTEPR
;
A
#
# COMPACT_ATOMS: atom_id res chain seq x y z
N MET A 1 -12.51 19.12 -15.46
CA MET A 1 -13.58 18.14 -15.74
C MET A 1 -12.98 16.76 -15.49
N SER A 2 -13.40 16.08 -14.42
CA SER A 2 -13.04 14.67 -14.17
C SER A 2 -14.09 13.81 -14.86
N GLY A 3 -13.66 13.01 -15.84
CA GLY A 3 -14.50 12.03 -16.53
C GLY A 3 -14.07 10.62 -16.15
N VAL A 4 -14.91 9.61 -16.42
CA VAL A 4 -14.63 8.18 -16.11
C VAL A 4 -13.32 7.67 -16.75
N PHE A 5 -12.82 8.36 -17.78
CA PHE A 5 -11.54 8.06 -18.46
C PHE A 5 -10.38 8.97 -18.06
N SER A 6 -10.56 9.83 -17.06
CA SER A 6 -9.47 10.68 -16.57
C SER A 6 -8.48 9.86 -15.75
N PHE A 7 -7.22 10.29 -15.77
CA PHE A 7 -6.16 9.72 -14.95
C PHE A 7 -5.61 10.82 -14.04
N PRO A 8 -6.25 11.06 -12.87
CA PRO A 8 -5.91 12.19 -12.00
C PRO A 8 -4.44 12.18 -11.58
N GLU A 9 -3.90 13.35 -11.27
CA GLU A 9 -2.47 13.50 -10.91
C GLU A 9 -2.07 12.60 -9.74
N ALA A 10 -2.93 12.48 -8.72
CA ALA A 10 -2.68 11.58 -7.58
C ALA A 10 -2.44 10.13 -8.01
N LYS A 11 -3.21 9.67 -9.01
CA LYS A 11 -3.13 8.32 -9.55
C LYS A 11 -1.88 8.12 -10.41
N GLN A 12 -1.47 9.15 -11.15
CA GLN A 12 -0.20 9.17 -11.86
C GLN A 12 0.96 8.94 -10.89
N TRP A 13 1.03 9.71 -9.80
CA TRP A 13 2.07 9.57 -8.80
C TRP A 13 2.05 8.22 -8.08
N ALA A 14 0.87 7.68 -7.77
CA ALA A 14 0.75 6.35 -7.18
C ALA A 14 1.35 5.27 -8.10
N TYR A 15 1.02 5.33 -9.39
CA TYR A 15 1.57 4.37 -10.37
C TYR A 15 3.06 4.59 -10.62
N THR A 16 3.54 5.83 -10.63
CA THR A 16 4.98 6.12 -10.70
C THR A 16 5.73 5.45 -9.55
N GLY A 17 5.24 5.58 -8.30
CA GLY A 17 5.81 4.91 -7.13
C GLY A 17 5.85 3.39 -7.27
N THR A 18 4.71 2.78 -7.61
CA THR A 18 4.63 1.33 -7.89
C THR A 18 5.63 0.90 -8.97
N THR A 19 5.71 1.63 -10.08
CA THR A 19 6.58 1.27 -11.21
C THR A 19 8.05 1.37 -10.83
N LEU A 20 8.46 2.40 -10.10
CA LEU A 20 9.84 2.57 -9.64
C LEU A 20 10.29 1.40 -8.75
N LEU A 21 9.43 0.94 -7.84
CA LEU A 21 9.69 -0.24 -7.00
C LEU A 21 9.75 -1.53 -7.81
N ALA A 22 8.86 -1.69 -8.80
CA ALA A 22 8.85 -2.88 -9.65
C ALA A 22 10.10 -2.99 -10.53
N VAL A 23 10.64 -1.85 -10.99
CA VAL A 23 11.91 -1.81 -11.74
C VAL A 23 13.11 -2.08 -10.82
N GLY A 24 13.07 -1.57 -9.59
CA GLY A 24 14.07 -1.81 -8.54
C GLY A 24 15.42 -1.12 -8.76
N GLY A 25 16.28 -1.16 -7.75
CA GLY A 25 17.59 -0.49 -7.70
C GLY A 25 17.63 0.68 -6.73
N ASP A 26 18.76 0.89 -6.08
CA ASP A 26 18.89 1.77 -4.90
C ASP A 26 18.47 3.22 -5.18
N GLU A 27 18.87 3.79 -6.32
CA GLU A 27 18.49 5.16 -6.73
C GLU A 27 16.97 5.31 -6.85
N ARG A 28 16.27 4.26 -7.33
CA ARG A 28 14.82 4.28 -7.55
C ARG A 28 14.03 4.14 -6.26
N ILE A 29 14.62 3.65 -5.18
CA ILE A 29 13.95 3.56 -3.88
C ILE A 29 13.59 4.98 -3.39
N GLN A 30 14.53 5.91 -3.49
CA GLN A 30 14.30 7.31 -3.06
C GLN A 30 13.29 8.01 -3.97
N GLU A 31 13.34 7.77 -5.29
CA GLU A 31 12.33 8.28 -6.22
C GLU A 31 10.94 7.70 -5.93
N ALA A 32 10.86 6.41 -5.59
CA ALA A 32 9.61 5.75 -5.22
C ALA A 32 9.02 6.34 -3.93
N ILE A 33 9.86 6.66 -2.94
CA ILE A 33 9.45 7.36 -1.71
C ILE A 33 8.87 8.73 -2.07
N ALA A 34 9.56 9.52 -2.89
CA ALA A 34 9.10 10.84 -3.29
C ALA A 34 7.76 10.77 -4.04
N ALA A 35 7.66 9.88 -5.03
CA ALA A 35 6.45 9.70 -5.83
C ALA A 35 5.25 9.24 -4.98
N SER A 36 5.47 8.25 -4.11
CA SER A 36 4.39 7.69 -3.28
C SER A 36 3.93 8.68 -2.21
N ASN A 37 4.83 9.45 -1.60
CA ASN A 37 4.44 10.55 -0.70
C ASN A 37 3.62 11.61 -1.42
N ARG A 38 4.00 11.98 -2.65
CA ARG A 38 3.23 12.94 -3.45
C ARG A 38 1.82 12.44 -3.76
N ALA A 39 1.67 11.15 -4.05
CA ALA A 39 0.37 10.53 -4.25
C ALA A 39 -0.50 10.61 -2.98
N VAL A 40 0.05 10.26 -1.81
CA VAL A 40 -0.65 10.33 -0.52
C VAL A 40 -1.10 11.76 -0.24
N GLU A 41 -0.22 12.75 -0.37
CA GLU A 41 -0.55 14.16 -0.17
C GLU A 41 -1.72 14.58 -1.06
N LEU A 42 -1.63 14.31 -2.37
CA LEU A 42 -2.66 14.67 -3.34
C LEU A 42 -4.01 13.99 -3.05
N TYR A 43 -4.02 12.73 -2.61
CA TYR A 43 -5.26 12.05 -2.24
C TYR A 43 -5.88 12.61 -0.94
N GLN A 44 -5.06 13.06 0.01
CA GLN A 44 -5.54 13.65 1.26
C GLN A 44 -6.17 15.03 1.03
N VAL A 45 -5.50 15.91 0.27
CA VAL A 45 -5.94 17.29 0.04
C VAL A 45 -6.88 17.45 -1.16
N GLY A 46 -6.87 16.50 -2.09
CA GLY A 46 -7.58 16.59 -3.35
C GLY A 46 -9.11 16.43 -3.23
N PRO A 47 -9.85 16.73 -4.32
CA PRO A 47 -11.30 16.61 -4.36
C PRO A 47 -11.75 15.18 -4.09
N GLU A 48 -12.86 15.00 -3.37
CA GLU A 48 -13.40 13.66 -3.05
C GLU A 48 -13.64 12.79 -4.28
N GLY A 49 -14.08 13.38 -5.40
CA GLY A 49 -14.33 12.65 -6.64
C GLY A 49 -13.08 12.08 -7.32
N ASP A 50 -11.89 12.57 -6.98
CA ASP A 50 -10.62 12.06 -7.50
C ASP A 50 -9.94 11.08 -6.52
N ARG A 51 -10.52 10.87 -5.33
CA ARG A 51 -10.00 9.93 -4.33
C ARG A 51 -10.24 8.48 -4.76
N SER A 52 -9.20 7.67 -4.63
CA SER A 52 -9.27 6.23 -4.84
C SER A 52 -8.67 5.54 -3.62
N SER A 53 -9.52 4.90 -2.81
CA SER A 53 -9.08 4.22 -1.59
C SER A 53 -8.02 3.16 -1.89
N GLY A 54 -8.22 2.39 -2.97
CA GLY A 54 -7.26 1.38 -3.42
C GLY A 54 -5.91 1.97 -3.84
N ASP A 55 -5.90 3.08 -4.58
CA ASP A 55 -4.63 3.71 -5.00
C ASP A 55 -3.91 4.39 -3.81
N LEU A 56 -4.66 4.98 -2.87
CA LEU A 56 -4.10 5.51 -1.63
C LEU A 56 -3.49 4.39 -0.76
N GLN A 57 -4.20 3.28 -0.59
CA GLN A 57 -3.66 2.09 0.09
C GLN A 57 -2.40 1.57 -0.62
N ALA A 58 -2.40 1.54 -1.96
CA ALA A 58 -1.23 1.12 -2.73
C ALA A 58 -0.03 2.06 -2.48
N ALA A 59 -0.23 3.37 -2.49
CA ALA A 59 0.82 4.35 -2.21
C ALA A 59 1.40 4.19 -0.79
N HIS A 60 0.57 3.91 0.22
CA HIS A 60 1.06 3.60 1.57
C HIS A 60 1.88 2.30 1.63
N LEU A 61 1.46 1.24 0.93
CA LEU A 61 2.20 -0.02 0.87
C LEU A 61 3.50 0.10 0.06
N ASP A 62 3.52 0.93 -0.97
CA ASP A 62 4.73 1.26 -1.72
C ASP A 62 5.72 2.02 -0.84
N LEU A 63 5.26 3.00 -0.05
CA LEU A 63 6.10 3.65 0.96
C LEU A 63 6.65 2.65 1.98
N ALA A 64 5.80 1.76 2.50
CA ALA A 64 6.26 0.73 3.43
C ALA A 64 7.33 -0.18 2.82
N THR A 65 7.17 -0.56 1.55
CA THR A 65 8.14 -1.37 0.81
C THR A 65 9.46 -0.62 0.64
N ALA A 66 9.41 0.65 0.25
CA ALA A 66 10.58 1.48 0.03
C ALA A 66 11.36 1.77 1.34
N TYR A 67 10.63 2.00 2.44
CA TYR A 67 11.23 2.15 3.77
C TYR A 67 11.92 0.88 4.23
N LEU A 68 11.29 -0.29 4.07
CA LEU A 68 11.95 -1.56 4.39
C LEU A 68 13.18 -1.80 3.50
N ALA A 69 13.14 -1.41 2.23
CA ALA A 69 14.31 -1.50 1.36
C ALA A 69 15.46 -0.56 1.80
N SER A 70 15.13 0.52 2.51
CA SER A 70 16.08 1.49 3.06
C SER A 70 16.51 1.21 4.51
N GLY A 71 16.02 0.14 5.14
CA GLY A 71 16.32 -0.18 6.54
C GLY A 71 15.40 0.47 7.58
N GLU A 72 14.35 1.17 7.17
CA GLU A 72 13.48 1.98 8.04
C GLU A 72 12.21 1.23 8.46
N ILE A 73 12.32 0.30 9.41
CA ILE A 73 11.18 -0.53 9.85
C ILE A 73 10.08 0.26 10.57
N GLU A 74 10.44 1.25 11.38
CA GLU A 74 9.48 2.12 12.07
C GLU A 74 8.66 2.94 11.05
N GLY A 75 9.33 3.47 10.02
CA GLY A 75 8.69 4.18 8.92
C GLY A 75 7.71 3.30 8.16
N ALA A 76 8.09 2.05 7.89
CA ALA A 76 7.21 1.07 7.27
C ALA A 76 5.99 0.74 8.14
N GLY A 77 6.19 0.57 9.46
CA GLY A 77 5.12 0.31 10.42
C GLY A 77 4.08 1.42 10.48
N ALA A 78 4.52 2.69 10.43
CA ALA A 78 3.62 3.83 10.39
C ALA A 78 2.71 3.80 9.15
N LYS A 79 3.25 3.46 7.97
CA LYS A 79 2.45 3.38 6.73
C LYS A 79 1.53 2.17 6.68
N LEU A 80 1.96 1.03 7.24
CA LEU A 80 1.11 -0.14 7.40
C LEU A 80 -0.10 0.14 8.31
N SER A 81 0.09 0.94 9.37
CA SER A 81 -0.99 1.32 10.29
C SER A 81 -2.11 2.09 9.59
N GLU A 82 -1.77 3.00 8.66
CA GLU A 82 -2.77 3.69 7.82
C GLU A 82 -3.59 2.72 6.96
N VAL A 83 -2.97 1.65 6.46
CA VAL A 83 -3.65 0.65 5.63
C VAL A 83 -4.53 -0.26 6.47
N PHE A 84 -4.09 -0.66 7.67
CA PHE A 84 -4.87 -1.50 8.57
C PHE A 84 -6.14 -0.83 9.09
N ALA A 85 -6.21 0.49 9.08
CA ALA A 85 -7.43 1.23 9.41
C ALA A 85 -8.55 1.10 8.35
N ALA A 86 -8.24 0.56 7.17
CA ALA A 86 -9.23 0.40 6.12
C ALA A 86 -10.15 -0.82 6.34
N GLU A 87 -11.42 -0.68 5.96
CA GLU A 87 -12.43 -1.74 6.15
C GLU A 87 -12.25 -2.92 5.18
N THR A 88 -11.78 -2.64 3.96
CA THR A 88 -11.67 -3.62 2.89
C THR A 88 -10.37 -3.49 2.10
N PHE A 89 -9.90 -4.62 1.57
CA PHE A 89 -8.74 -4.70 0.71
C PHE A 89 -9.14 -5.31 -0.62
N THR A 90 -8.67 -4.71 -1.71
CA THR A 90 -8.75 -5.36 -3.02
C THR A 90 -7.77 -6.54 -3.09
N ALA A 91 -7.89 -7.35 -4.15
CA ALA A 91 -6.94 -8.43 -4.39
C ALA A 91 -5.50 -7.92 -4.56
N SER A 92 -5.30 -6.77 -5.22
CA SER A 92 -3.97 -6.18 -5.40
C SER A 92 -3.36 -5.70 -4.08
N ILE A 93 -4.16 -5.09 -3.20
CA ILE A 93 -3.72 -4.69 -1.85
C ILE A 93 -3.36 -5.90 -1.00
N THR A 94 -4.18 -6.96 -1.06
CA THR A 94 -3.90 -8.22 -0.37
C THR A 94 -2.57 -8.86 -0.82
N ILE A 95 -2.27 -8.83 -2.13
CA ILE A 95 -1.00 -9.33 -2.67
C ILE A 95 0.17 -8.51 -2.15
N ARG A 96 0.08 -7.18 -2.19
CA ARG A 96 1.14 -6.28 -1.69
C ARG A 96 1.43 -6.50 -0.20
N LEU A 97 0.39 -6.65 0.62
CA LEU A 97 0.53 -7.00 2.04
C LEU A 97 1.28 -8.32 2.23
N ARG A 98 0.92 -9.38 1.49
CA ARG A 98 1.62 -10.68 1.58
C ARG A 98 3.08 -10.60 1.14
N ASN A 99 3.40 -9.79 0.14
CA ASN A 99 4.77 -9.53 -0.28
C ASN A 99 5.58 -8.83 0.84
N LEU A 100 4.99 -7.83 1.52
CA LEU A 100 5.60 -7.19 2.68
C LEU A 100 5.83 -8.17 3.84
N ALA A 101 4.87 -9.06 4.12
CA ALA A 101 5.06 -10.11 5.13
C ALA A 101 6.21 -11.07 4.79
N THR A 102 6.47 -11.28 3.50
CA THR A 102 7.61 -12.08 3.02
C THR A 102 8.91 -11.32 3.26
N LEU A 103 8.97 -10.03 2.91
CA LEU A 103 10.15 -9.16 3.11
C LEU A 103 10.52 -9.02 4.59
N LEU A 104 9.54 -8.84 5.46
CA LEU A 104 9.74 -8.79 6.91
C LEU A 104 10.23 -10.13 7.48
N GLY A 105 9.99 -11.24 6.78
CA GLY A 105 10.45 -12.58 7.18
C GLY A 105 11.83 -12.97 6.64
N SER A 106 12.45 -12.11 5.82
CA SER A 106 13.80 -12.26 5.31
C SER A 106 14.81 -11.40 6.06
N GLU A 107 16.10 -11.64 5.83
CA GLU A 107 17.14 -10.72 6.30
C GLU A 107 16.92 -9.32 5.69
N PRO A 108 17.26 -8.22 6.41
CA PRO A 108 17.85 -8.19 7.77
C PRO A 108 16.80 -8.24 8.90
N TYR A 109 15.51 -8.39 8.58
CA TYR A 109 14.40 -8.26 9.54
C TYR A 109 14.02 -9.56 10.27
N ARG A 110 14.57 -10.70 9.82
CA ARG A 110 14.26 -12.02 10.38
C ARG A 110 14.50 -12.05 11.89
N GLY A 111 13.45 -12.38 12.64
CA GLY A 111 13.51 -12.53 14.10
C GLY A 111 13.52 -11.21 14.89
N ALA A 112 13.43 -10.06 14.22
CA ALA A 112 13.20 -8.79 14.89
C ALA A 112 11.76 -8.73 15.39
N GLN A 113 11.58 -8.36 16.67
CA GLN A 113 10.25 -8.31 17.30
C GLN A 113 9.27 -7.40 16.54
N SER A 114 9.74 -6.23 16.08
CA SER A 114 8.93 -5.29 15.29
C SER A 114 8.48 -5.90 13.95
N ALA A 115 9.36 -6.67 13.29
CA ALA A 115 9.02 -7.35 12.05
C ALA A 115 7.99 -8.46 12.27
N ASP A 116 8.15 -9.26 13.33
CA ASP A 116 7.22 -10.34 13.66
C ASP A 116 5.83 -9.81 14.02
N VAL A 117 5.74 -8.69 14.75
CA VAL A 117 4.46 -8.01 15.06
C VAL A 117 3.77 -7.55 13.78
N LEU A 118 4.48 -6.87 12.88
CA LEU A 118 3.91 -6.39 11.61
C LEU A 118 3.45 -7.57 10.73
N ARG A 119 4.23 -8.65 10.65
CA ARG A 119 3.86 -9.86 9.91
C ARG A 119 2.62 -10.53 10.46
N ALA A 120 2.52 -10.67 11.78
CA ALA A 120 1.34 -11.24 12.43
C ALA A 120 0.08 -10.42 12.09
N HIS A 121 0.17 -9.09 12.14
CA HIS A 121 -0.94 -8.21 11.77
C HIS A 121 -1.33 -8.37 10.30
N ILE A 122 -0.34 -8.39 9.38
CA ILE A 122 -0.59 -8.65 7.95
C ILE A 122 -1.32 -9.98 7.74
N HIS A 123 -0.88 -11.05 8.41
CA HIS A 123 -1.52 -12.37 8.29
C HIS A 123 -2.95 -12.37 8.84
N GLU A 124 -3.20 -11.66 9.94
CA GLU A 124 -4.56 -11.53 10.48
C GLU A 124 -5.50 -10.85 9.48
N VAL A 125 -5.10 -9.71 8.93
CA VAL A 125 -5.99 -8.93 8.04
C VAL A 125 -6.15 -9.55 6.66
N THR A 126 -5.14 -10.28 6.16
CA THR A 126 -5.19 -10.95 4.85
C THR A 126 -5.72 -12.39 4.91
N GLY A 127 -5.93 -12.93 6.11
CA GLY A 127 -6.52 -14.25 6.35
C GLY A 127 -8.05 -14.23 6.52
N ARG A 128 -8.64 -13.05 6.76
CA ARG A 128 -10.10 -12.90 6.79
C ARG A 128 -10.65 -13.08 5.37
N PRO A 129 -11.56 -14.04 5.12
CA PRO A 129 -12.20 -14.14 3.83
C PRO A 129 -12.97 -12.85 3.57
N ALA A 130 -12.90 -12.32 2.33
CA ALA A 130 -13.79 -11.26 1.91
C ALA A 130 -15.22 -11.74 2.16
N VAL A 131 -15.98 -11.03 2.99
CA VAL A 131 -17.39 -11.33 3.19
C VAL A 131 -18.04 -11.22 1.81
N ALA A 132 -18.42 -12.35 1.23
CA ALA A 132 -19.17 -12.37 0.00
C ALA A 132 -20.46 -11.61 0.28
N GLY A 133 -20.62 -10.43 -0.34
CA GLY A 133 -21.87 -9.71 -0.30
C GLY A 133 -22.96 -10.66 -0.78
N ASN A 134 -23.94 -10.94 0.09
CA ASN A 134 -25.07 -11.80 -0.25
C ASN A 134 -25.67 -11.30 -1.59
N PRO A 135 -25.90 -12.18 -2.58
CA PRO A 135 -26.59 -11.78 -3.78
C PRO A 135 -27.99 -11.34 -3.36
N THR A 136 -28.26 -10.04 -3.47
CA THR A 136 -29.60 -9.48 -3.35
C THR A 136 -30.51 -10.20 -4.35
N GLU A 137 -31.52 -10.90 -3.84
CA GLU A 137 -32.54 -11.57 -4.63
C GLU A 137 -33.22 -10.58 -5.60
N PRO A 138 -33.56 -11.03 -6.82
CA PRO A 138 -34.32 -10.20 -7.74
C PRO A 138 -35.77 -10.09 -7.26
N ARG A 139 -36.31 -8.86 -7.27
CA ARG A 139 -37.73 -8.58 -7.11
C ARG A 139 -38.43 -8.57 -8.45
#